data_AF-A0AAW1BDI6-F1
#
_entry.id   AF-A0AAW1BDI6-F1
#
_cell.length_a   1.000
_cell.length_b   1.000
_cell.length_c   1.000
_cell.angle_alpha   90.00
_cell.angle_beta   90.00
_cell.angle_gamma   90.00
#
_symmetry.space_group_name_H-M   'P 1'
#
loop_
_entity.id
_entity.type
_entity.pdbx_description
1 polymer ?
#
loop_
_entity_poly.entity_id
_entity_poly.type
_entity_poly.pdbx_seq_one_letter_code
_entity_poly.pdbx_strand_id
1 'polypeptide(L)'
;MHRDSSLSTQRLLVYKQETIALKNSIERPAMWLLWILSLAAASFLLPATGEVLDSFSPCKKFFLDGNPPKLRPRHSARICQLHEDDYRFATMYDKDRRIPTFSAYIYDPGQGQRWNQWKIEPQLALRKDREYRRHKSMQLEENNGIDHQRLANSQAVEEDYHNVERYDRGHLAPALHQPDQASKDATFTLTNIAERFQLKANQPSTRPTSCCRNRAER
;
A
#
# COMPACT_ATOMS: atom_id res chain seq x y z
N MET A 1 15.56 47.92 69.14
CA MET A 1 15.86 46.75 68.28
C MET A 1 14.77 46.64 67.23
N HIS A 2 14.95 47.13 66.00
CA HIS A 2 13.89 47.05 64.97
C HIS A 2 14.40 46.98 63.52
N ARG A 3 15.64 46.49 63.29
CA ARG A 3 16.31 46.60 61.99
C ARG A 3 16.74 45.27 61.34
N ASP A 4 16.10 44.15 61.69
CA ASP A 4 16.45 42.82 61.13
C ASP A 4 15.33 42.13 60.32
N SER A 5 14.07 42.53 60.45
CA SER A 5 12.96 41.85 59.74
C SER A 5 12.89 42.18 58.25
N SER A 6 13.21 43.42 57.85
CA SER A 6 13.14 43.90 56.46
C SER A 6 14.16 43.24 55.53
N LEU A 7 15.39 43.03 55.99
CA LEU A 7 16.46 42.41 55.17
C LEU A 7 16.19 40.94 54.86
N SER A 8 15.58 40.22 55.80
CA SER A 8 15.19 38.81 55.63
C SER A 8 14.09 38.64 54.58
N THR A 9 13.06 39.50 54.64
CA THR A 9 11.96 39.49 53.65
C THR A 9 12.45 39.84 52.24
N GLN A 10 13.35 40.82 52.09
CA GLN A 10 13.92 41.17 50.80
C GLN A 10 14.76 40.03 50.18
N ARG A 11 15.58 39.33 50.97
CA ARG A 11 16.34 38.16 50.48
C ARG A 11 15.44 37.01 50.05
N LEU A 12 14.36 36.76 50.79
CA LEU A 12 13.36 35.74 50.44
C LEU A 12 12.62 36.07 49.13
N LEU A 13 12.31 37.34 48.88
CA LEU A 13 11.66 37.77 47.64
C LEU A 13 12.60 37.62 46.43
N VAL A 14 13.88 37.97 46.57
CA VAL A 14 14.90 37.77 45.52
C VAL A 14 15.04 36.29 45.18
N TYR A 15 15.16 35.42 46.19
CA TYR A 15 15.26 33.97 45.99
C TYR A 15 13.99 33.41 45.31
N LYS A 16 12.80 33.88 45.70
CA LYS A 16 11.54 33.48 45.06
C LYS A 16 11.46 33.94 43.60
N GLN A 17 12.01 35.12 43.27
CA GLN A 17 12.02 35.65 41.92
C GLN A 17 13.04 34.94 41.02
N GLU A 18 14.21 34.59 41.56
CA GLU A 18 15.23 33.77 40.88
C GLU A 18 14.72 32.34 40.61
N THR A 19 14.06 31.71 41.58
CA THR A 19 13.46 30.38 41.40
C THR A 19 12.32 30.37 40.38
N ILE A 20 11.49 31.42 40.34
CA ILE A 20 10.46 31.59 39.30
C ILE A 20 11.11 31.82 37.93
N ALA A 21 12.17 32.62 37.84
CA ALA A 21 12.88 32.88 36.60
C ALA A 21 13.57 31.61 36.07
N LEU A 22 14.21 30.83 36.93
CA LEU A 22 14.80 29.52 36.61
C LEU A 22 13.74 28.52 36.14
N LYS A 23 12.61 28.43 36.84
CA LYS A 23 11.48 27.57 36.45
C LYS A 23 10.94 27.96 35.07
N ASN A 24 10.70 29.25 34.84
CA ASN A 24 10.24 29.76 33.54
C ASN A 24 11.28 29.57 32.43
N SER A 25 12.58 29.67 32.74
CA SER A 25 13.68 29.46 31.79
C SER A 25 13.80 28.00 31.34
N ILE A 26 13.43 27.04 32.21
CA ILE A 26 13.45 25.61 31.91
C ILE A 26 12.13 25.13 31.27
N GLU A 27 10.98 25.59 31.78
CA GLU A 27 9.67 25.14 31.30
C GLU A 27 9.35 25.66 29.89
N ARG A 28 9.82 26.86 29.52
CA ARG A 28 9.63 27.41 28.18
C ARG A 28 10.25 26.53 27.08
N PRO A 29 11.57 26.24 27.07
CA PRO A 29 12.17 25.40 26.03
C PRO A 29 11.67 23.95 26.08
N ALA A 30 11.37 23.40 27.27
CA ALA A 30 10.78 22.07 27.39
C ALA A 30 9.41 21.98 26.71
N MET A 31 8.60 23.03 26.83
CA MET A 31 7.31 23.12 26.14
C MET A 31 7.50 23.20 24.62
N TRP A 32 8.44 24.02 24.11
CA TRP A 32 8.74 24.07 22.68
C TRP A 32 9.25 22.72 22.13
N LEU A 33 10.10 22.01 22.88
CA LEU A 33 10.58 20.68 22.51
C LEU A 33 9.43 19.65 22.44
N LEU A 34 8.54 19.64 23.43
CA LEU A 34 7.35 18.77 23.43
C LEU A 34 6.40 19.07 22.26
N TRP A 35 6.24 20.34 21.91
CA TRP A 35 5.46 20.76 20.73
C TRP A 35 6.11 20.28 19.42
N ILE A 36 7.43 20.45 19.26
CA ILE A 36 8.17 19.99 18.07
C ILE A 36 8.12 18.45 17.95
N LEU A 37 8.30 17.73 19.06
CA LEU A 37 8.18 16.26 19.11
C LEU A 37 6.76 15.81 18.72
N SER A 38 5.73 16.51 19.17
CA SER A 38 4.33 16.22 18.82
C SER A 38 4.03 16.45 17.32
N LEU A 39 4.56 17.54 16.75
CA LEU A 39 4.45 17.84 15.31
C LEU A 39 5.24 16.85 14.44
N ALA A 40 6.42 16.42 14.89
CA ALA A 40 7.21 15.39 14.20
C ALA A 40 6.52 14.02 14.24
N ALA A 41 5.92 13.63 15.36
CA ALA A 41 5.15 12.39 15.48
C ALA A 41 3.89 12.39 14.59
N ALA A 42 3.23 13.54 14.42
CA ALA A 42 2.09 13.66 13.51
C ALA A 42 2.48 13.50 12.02
N SER A 43 3.74 13.78 11.66
CA SER A 43 4.25 13.67 10.29
C SER A 43 4.58 12.24 9.86
N PHE A 44 4.65 11.29 10.79
CA PHE A 44 4.87 9.86 10.50
C PHE A 44 3.59 9.05 10.31
N LEU A 45 2.42 9.68 10.41
CA LEU A 45 1.16 9.06 10.00
C LEU A 45 0.99 9.21 8.49
N LEU A 46 1.88 8.60 7.70
CA LEU A 46 1.54 8.31 6.31
C LEU A 46 0.47 7.21 6.35
N PRO A 47 -0.78 7.46 5.97
CA PRO A 47 -1.72 6.38 5.79
C PRO A 47 -1.19 5.53 4.62
N ALA A 48 -0.66 4.35 4.94
CA ALA A 48 -0.47 3.29 3.96
C ALA A 48 -1.85 2.99 3.37
N THR A 49 -2.10 3.46 2.14
CA THR A 49 -3.39 3.41 1.45
C THR A 49 -3.33 2.35 0.35
N GLY A 50 -2.89 1.13 0.69
CA GLY A 50 -2.92 0.00 -0.25
C GLY A 50 -4.27 -0.64 -0.24
N GLU A 51 -5.06 -0.34 -1.26
CA GLU A 51 -6.50 -0.48 -1.22
C GLU A 51 -7.02 -0.68 -2.66
N VAL A 52 -8.19 -1.30 -2.82
CA VAL A 52 -8.99 -1.16 -4.04
C VAL A 52 -9.52 0.26 -4.01
N LEU A 53 -8.92 1.12 -4.81
CA LEU A 53 -9.06 2.56 -4.72
C LEU A 53 -9.98 3.12 -5.81
N ASP A 54 -10.46 4.33 -5.56
CA ASP A 54 -11.16 5.11 -6.58
C ASP A 54 -10.19 5.65 -7.65
N SER A 55 -8.88 5.73 -7.35
CA SER A 55 -7.83 6.19 -8.29
C SER A 55 -6.47 5.50 -8.05
N PHE A 56 -5.54 5.59 -9.01
CA PHE A 56 -4.16 5.09 -8.87
C PHE A 56 -3.20 6.08 -8.18
N SER A 57 -3.71 7.10 -7.49
CA SER A 57 -2.88 8.16 -6.90
C SER A 57 -1.69 7.64 -6.07
N PRO A 58 -1.84 6.63 -5.18
CA PRO A 58 -0.73 6.13 -4.37
C PRO A 58 0.36 5.39 -5.15
N CYS A 59 0.02 4.85 -6.32
CA CYS A 59 0.92 4.06 -7.14
C CYS A 59 1.15 4.66 -8.54
N LYS A 60 0.96 5.99 -8.69
CA LYS A 60 1.17 6.70 -9.96
C LYS A 60 2.59 6.52 -10.53
N LYS A 61 3.59 6.27 -9.68
CA LYS A 61 5.01 6.07 -10.06
C LYS A 61 5.22 4.97 -11.11
N PHE A 62 4.32 3.99 -11.20
CA PHE A 62 4.41 2.90 -12.17
C PHE A 62 3.89 3.23 -13.56
N PHE A 63 3.18 4.35 -13.70
CA PHE A 63 2.66 4.79 -14.98
C PHE A 63 3.67 5.69 -15.68
N LEU A 64 3.67 5.67 -17.01
CA LEU A 64 4.45 6.59 -17.83
C LEU A 64 4.04 8.03 -17.47
N ASP A 65 5.01 8.87 -17.12
CA ASP A 65 4.82 10.24 -16.64
C ASP A 65 3.83 10.40 -15.48
N GLY A 66 3.58 9.33 -14.72
CA GLY A 66 2.58 9.33 -13.66
C GLY A 66 1.13 9.40 -14.14
N ASN A 67 0.87 9.09 -15.42
CA ASN A 67 -0.44 9.23 -16.05
C ASN A 67 -1.08 7.86 -16.33
N PRO A 68 -2.03 7.41 -15.49
CA PRO A 68 -2.82 6.23 -15.80
C PRO A 68 -3.64 6.41 -17.08
N PRO A 69 -3.82 5.33 -17.88
CA PRO A 69 -4.74 5.36 -19.01
C PRO A 69 -6.13 5.83 -18.58
N LYS A 70 -6.77 6.69 -19.39
CA LYS A 70 -8.14 7.17 -19.16
C LYS A 70 -9.18 6.11 -19.53
N LEU A 71 -9.02 4.91 -18.99
CA LEU A 71 -9.97 3.81 -19.16
C LEU A 71 -11.05 3.91 -18.08
N ARG A 72 -12.31 3.73 -18.49
CA ARG A 72 -13.48 3.67 -17.61
C ARG A 72 -14.19 2.32 -17.73
N PRO A 73 -13.49 1.19 -17.49
CA PRO A 73 -14.12 -0.11 -17.57
C PRO A 73 -15.20 -0.23 -16.49
N ARG A 74 -16.33 -0.85 -16.84
CA ARG A 74 -17.44 -1.06 -15.91
C ARG A 74 -17.02 -2.07 -14.84
N HIS A 75 -17.52 -1.88 -13.63
CA HIS A 75 -17.30 -2.76 -12.48
C HIS A 75 -15.85 -3.20 -12.24
N SER A 76 -14.89 -2.33 -12.54
CA SER A 76 -13.47 -2.63 -12.33
C SER A 76 -12.94 -2.07 -11.01
N ALA A 77 -11.86 -2.67 -10.53
CA ALA A 77 -11.07 -2.22 -9.40
C ALA A 77 -9.74 -1.63 -9.88
N ARG A 78 -9.32 -0.52 -9.27
CA ARG A 78 -7.96 0.00 -9.38
C ARG A 78 -7.18 -0.48 -8.16
N ILE A 79 -6.17 -1.29 -8.39
CA ILE A 79 -5.40 -1.96 -7.34
C ILE A 79 -3.99 -1.39 -7.37
N CYS A 80 -3.58 -0.76 -6.28
CA CYS A 80 -2.16 -0.51 -6.01
C CYS A 80 -1.65 -1.69 -5.20
N GLN A 81 -0.81 -2.51 -5.84
CA GLN A 81 -0.40 -3.82 -5.35
C GLN A 81 0.59 -3.65 -4.19
N LEU A 82 0.10 -3.81 -2.97
CA LEU A 82 0.84 -3.61 -1.73
C LEU A 82 1.35 -4.96 -1.22
N HIS A 83 2.66 -5.06 -1.00
CA HIS A 83 3.32 -6.24 -0.45
C HIS A 83 4.48 -5.81 0.46
N GLU A 84 4.48 -6.30 1.70
CA GLU A 84 5.46 -5.91 2.73
C GLU A 84 5.57 -4.39 2.85
N ASP A 85 4.42 -3.73 3.05
CA ASP A 85 4.27 -2.27 3.23
C ASP A 85 4.72 -1.39 2.06
N ASP A 86 5.13 -1.98 0.93
CA ASP A 86 5.54 -1.27 -0.27
C ASP A 86 4.62 -1.54 -1.47
N TYR A 87 4.27 -0.48 -2.18
CA TYR A 87 3.64 -0.61 -3.49
C TYR A 87 4.66 -1.14 -4.50
N ARG A 88 4.33 -2.25 -5.14
CA ARG A 88 5.19 -2.98 -6.07
C ARG A 88 4.82 -2.76 -7.54
N PHE A 89 3.54 -2.65 -7.86
CA PHE A 89 3.02 -2.30 -9.20
C PHE A 89 1.55 -1.86 -9.11
N ALA A 90 0.94 -1.54 -10.25
CA ALA A 90 -0.48 -1.18 -10.34
C ALA A 90 -1.22 -2.14 -11.27
N THR A 91 -2.49 -2.41 -10.98
CA THR A 91 -3.36 -3.28 -11.78
C THR A 91 -4.75 -2.68 -11.91
N MET A 92 -5.31 -2.67 -13.12
CA MET A 92 -6.74 -2.51 -13.36
C MET A 92 -7.36 -3.89 -13.50
N TYR A 93 -8.32 -4.20 -12.65
CA TYR A 93 -8.91 -5.52 -12.54
C TYR A 93 -10.40 -5.48 -12.89
N ASP A 94 -10.83 -6.30 -13.85
CA ASP A 94 -12.23 -6.47 -14.21
C ASP A 94 -12.85 -7.49 -13.24
N LYS A 95 -13.75 -7.04 -12.36
CA LYS A 95 -14.34 -7.92 -11.34
C LYS A 95 -15.41 -8.84 -11.92
N ASP A 96 -16.09 -8.43 -12.99
CA ASP A 96 -17.14 -9.25 -13.61
C ASP A 96 -16.50 -10.46 -14.31
N ARG A 97 -15.36 -10.23 -14.99
CA ARG A 97 -14.61 -11.30 -15.67
C ARG A 97 -13.52 -11.93 -14.80
N ARG A 98 -13.27 -11.38 -13.62
CA ARG A 98 -12.23 -11.83 -12.67
C ARG A 98 -10.82 -11.90 -13.29
N ILE A 99 -10.51 -10.96 -14.19
CA ILE A 99 -9.21 -10.89 -14.89
C ILE A 99 -8.60 -9.48 -14.84
N PRO A 100 -7.26 -9.34 -14.82
CA PRO A 100 -6.64 -8.05 -15.04
C PRO A 100 -6.87 -7.56 -16.48
N THR A 101 -7.29 -6.30 -16.60
CA THR A 101 -7.34 -5.60 -17.89
C THR A 101 -5.98 -5.03 -18.26
N PHE A 102 -5.26 -4.46 -17.29
CA PHE A 102 -3.86 -4.09 -17.48
C PHE A 102 -3.07 -4.05 -16.18
N SER A 103 -1.75 -4.16 -16.28
CA SER A 103 -0.81 -3.83 -15.20
C SER A 103 0.19 -2.75 -15.64
N ALA A 104 0.61 -1.88 -14.72
CA ALA A 104 1.65 -0.90 -14.91
C ALA A 104 2.77 -1.12 -13.88
N TYR A 105 4.01 -1.19 -14.34
CA TYR A 105 5.19 -1.47 -13.50
C TYR A 105 6.46 -0.87 -14.10
N ILE A 106 7.53 -0.83 -13.29
CA ILE A 106 8.86 -0.39 -13.74
C ILE A 106 9.68 -1.63 -14.11
N TYR A 107 10.29 -1.62 -15.30
CA TYR A 107 11.34 -2.57 -15.67
C TYR A 107 12.60 -2.27 -14.88
N ASP A 108 12.91 -3.16 -13.95
CA ASP A 108 14.06 -3.05 -13.07
C ASP A 108 14.52 -4.47 -12.70
N PRO A 109 15.07 -5.25 -13.64
CA PRO A 109 15.41 -6.64 -13.39
C PRO A 109 16.53 -6.74 -12.34
N GLY A 110 16.30 -7.54 -11.31
CA GLY A 110 17.31 -7.86 -10.31
C GLY A 110 17.24 -9.29 -9.79
N GLN A 111 18.01 -9.56 -8.74
CA GLN A 111 18.20 -10.91 -8.18
C GLN A 111 16.96 -11.41 -7.45
N GLY A 112 16.82 -12.73 -7.35
CA GLY A 112 15.74 -13.40 -6.64
C GLY A 112 15.21 -14.62 -7.38
N GLN A 113 14.56 -15.51 -6.64
CA GLN A 113 14.02 -16.76 -7.12
C GLN A 113 12.56 -16.62 -7.51
N ARG A 114 12.09 -17.55 -8.34
CA ARG A 114 10.68 -17.66 -8.70
C ARG A 114 9.91 -18.18 -7.48
N TRP A 115 8.85 -17.48 -7.09
CA TRP A 115 7.92 -17.94 -6.06
C TRP A 115 6.92 -18.95 -6.63
N ASN A 116 6.23 -19.71 -5.76
CA ASN A 116 5.28 -20.75 -6.18
C ASN A 116 3.90 -20.68 -5.50
N GLN A 117 3.71 -19.82 -4.50
CA GLN A 117 2.40 -19.61 -3.86
C GLN A 117 1.71 -18.38 -4.43
N TRP A 118 0.40 -18.47 -4.58
CA TRP A 118 -0.42 -17.41 -5.16
C TRP A 118 -1.19 -16.66 -4.09
N LYS A 119 -1.17 -15.34 -4.22
CA LYS A 119 -1.85 -14.41 -3.32
C LYS A 119 -3.15 -13.91 -3.95
N ILE A 120 -4.04 -13.46 -3.09
CA ILE A 120 -5.27 -12.76 -3.45
C ILE A 120 -5.21 -11.30 -2.97
N GLU A 121 -6.22 -10.53 -3.36
CA GLU A 121 -6.49 -9.19 -2.86
C GLU A 121 -7.73 -9.23 -1.95
N PRO A 122 -7.60 -9.53 -0.64
CA PRO A 122 -8.70 -9.60 0.33
C PRO A 122 -9.67 -8.40 0.28
N GLN A 123 -9.14 -7.21 0.03
CA GLN A 123 -9.87 -5.94 -0.03
C GLN A 123 -10.94 -5.90 -1.14
N LEU A 124 -10.87 -6.78 -2.15
CA LEU A 124 -11.93 -6.95 -3.16
C LEU A 124 -13.21 -7.55 -2.55
N ALA A 125 -13.07 -8.49 -1.61
CA ALA A 125 -14.18 -9.10 -0.86
C ALA A 125 -14.67 -8.22 0.31
N LEU A 126 -13.78 -7.39 0.86
CA LEU A 126 -14.00 -6.66 2.10
C LEU A 126 -14.37 -5.17 1.95
N ARG A 127 -14.60 -4.64 0.74
CA ARG A 127 -14.70 -3.18 0.50
C ARG A 127 -15.69 -2.41 1.41
N LYS A 128 -16.73 -3.07 1.93
CA LYS A 128 -17.74 -2.47 2.84
C LYS A 128 -17.63 -2.96 4.28
N ASP A 129 -16.60 -3.74 4.58
CA ASP A 129 -16.42 -4.41 5.86
C ASP A 129 -15.55 -3.57 6.81
N ARG A 130 -15.75 -3.73 8.11
CA ARG A 130 -14.86 -3.15 9.13
C ARG A 130 -13.47 -3.80 9.08
N GLU A 131 -13.40 -5.05 8.65
CA GLU A 131 -12.16 -5.81 8.54
C GLU A 131 -11.22 -5.32 7.45
N TYR A 132 -11.71 -4.51 6.51
CA TYR A 132 -10.96 -3.93 5.40
C TYR A 132 -9.62 -3.31 5.84
N ARG A 133 -9.59 -2.60 6.98
CA ARG A 133 -8.39 -1.94 7.48
C ARG A 133 -7.26 -2.89 7.85
N ARG A 134 -7.57 -4.15 8.16
CA ARG A 134 -6.59 -5.20 8.50
C ARG A 134 -6.06 -5.92 7.26
N HIS A 135 -6.66 -5.69 6.09
CA HIS A 135 -6.41 -6.46 4.88
C HIS A 135 -6.05 -5.56 3.69
N LYS A 136 -5.05 -4.71 3.88
CA LYS A 136 -4.57 -3.76 2.87
C LYS A 136 -3.54 -4.35 1.91
N SER A 137 -2.72 -5.27 2.40
CA SER A 137 -1.72 -6.00 1.63
C SER A 137 -2.34 -7.24 1.02
N MET A 138 -1.79 -7.69 -0.12
CA MET A 138 -2.06 -9.00 -0.68
C MET A 138 -1.71 -10.11 0.32
N GLN A 139 -2.44 -11.23 0.29
CA GLN A 139 -2.32 -12.32 1.26
C GLN A 139 -2.49 -13.67 0.59
N LEU A 140 -1.97 -14.74 1.20
CA LEU A 140 -2.27 -16.11 0.77
C LEU A 140 -3.76 -16.42 1.03
N GLU A 141 -4.35 -17.20 0.13
CA GLU A 141 -5.77 -17.58 0.22
C GLU A 141 -6.08 -18.40 1.48
N GLU A 142 -5.16 -19.29 1.88
CA GLU A 142 -5.30 -20.12 3.08
C GLU A 142 -5.23 -19.36 4.41
N ASN A 143 -4.58 -18.18 4.44
CA ASN A 143 -4.21 -17.50 5.69
C ASN A 143 -4.94 -16.17 5.92
N ASN A 144 -5.94 -15.82 5.10
CA ASN A 144 -6.64 -14.52 5.23
C ASN A 144 -7.90 -14.56 6.11
N GLY A 145 -8.44 -15.74 6.44
CA GLY A 145 -9.59 -15.88 7.34
C GLY A 145 -10.94 -15.38 6.78
N ILE A 146 -11.03 -15.10 5.47
CA ILE A 146 -12.26 -14.69 4.78
C ILE A 146 -12.93 -15.94 4.21
N ASP A 147 -14.26 -15.96 4.27
CA ASP A 147 -15.08 -17.00 3.64
C ASP A 147 -14.73 -17.19 2.14
N HIS A 148 -14.47 -18.43 1.74
CA HIS A 148 -14.05 -18.78 0.38
C HIS A 148 -15.05 -18.33 -0.68
N GLN A 149 -16.36 -18.53 -0.43
CA GLN A 149 -17.40 -18.14 -1.39
C GLN A 149 -17.41 -16.62 -1.58
N ARG A 150 -17.17 -15.85 -0.52
CA ARG A 150 -17.02 -14.39 -0.58
C ARG A 150 -15.80 -13.99 -1.42
N LEU A 151 -14.68 -14.69 -1.30
CA LEU A 151 -13.50 -14.47 -2.15
C LEU A 151 -13.81 -14.78 -3.62
N ALA A 152 -14.32 -15.98 -3.91
CA ALA A 152 -14.64 -16.45 -5.26
C ALA A 152 -15.67 -15.56 -5.99
N ASN A 153 -16.62 -14.97 -5.25
CA ASN A 153 -17.58 -14.00 -5.79
C ASN A 153 -16.98 -12.63 -6.12
N SER A 154 -15.77 -12.34 -5.62
CA SER A 154 -15.15 -11.00 -5.72
C SER A 154 -13.94 -10.94 -6.65
N GLN A 155 -13.25 -12.07 -6.82
CA GLN A 155 -12.01 -12.20 -7.57
C GLN A 155 -11.76 -13.66 -7.97
N ALA A 156 -10.71 -13.88 -8.78
CA ALA A 156 -10.22 -15.21 -9.05
C ALA A 156 -9.58 -15.82 -7.79
N VAL A 157 -9.82 -17.11 -7.57
CA VAL A 157 -9.27 -17.91 -6.46
C VAL A 157 -8.44 -19.07 -7.03
N GLU A 158 -7.65 -19.73 -6.18
CA GLU A 158 -6.76 -20.81 -6.63
C GLU A 158 -7.55 -21.95 -7.32
N GLU A 159 -8.78 -22.23 -6.85
CA GLU A 159 -9.72 -23.20 -7.43
C GLU A 159 -10.01 -22.96 -8.91
N ASP A 160 -10.05 -21.70 -9.35
CA ASP A 160 -10.27 -21.35 -10.78
C ASP A 160 -9.14 -21.90 -11.68
N TYR A 161 -8.00 -22.31 -11.09
CA TYR A 161 -6.80 -22.77 -11.81
C TYR A 161 -6.35 -24.21 -11.46
N HIS A 162 -7.14 -24.97 -10.68
CA HIS A 162 -6.74 -26.32 -10.21
C HIS A 162 -6.89 -27.45 -11.26
N ASN A 163 -7.69 -27.26 -12.32
CA ASN A 163 -8.05 -28.32 -13.27
C ASN A 163 -7.67 -28.01 -14.73
N VAL A 164 -6.66 -27.18 -14.93
CA VAL A 164 -6.29 -26.68 -16.25
C VAL A 164 -4.96 -27.26 -16.72
N GLU A 165 -5.02 -28.44 -17.33
CA GLU A 165 -3.86 -29.19 -17.85
C GLU A 165 -3.01 -28.42 -18.90
N ARG A 166 -3.47 -27.25 -19.38
CA ARG A 166 -2.85 -26.51 -20.50
C ARG A 166 -2.78 -24.98 -20.34
N TYR A 167 -2.89 -24.42 -19.13
CA TYR A 167 -2.82 -22.97 -18.96
C TYR A 167 -1.61 -22.52 -18.12
N ASP A 168 -0.67 -21.85 -18.78
CA ASP A 168 0.33 -21.03 -18.09
C ASP A 168 -0.37 -19.81 -17.47
N ARG A 169 -0.15 -19.58 -16.17
CA ARG A 169 -0.53 -18.35 -15.47
C ARG A 169 0.36 -17.19 -15.97
N GLY A 170 -0.11 -16.53 -17.03
CA GLY A 170 0.62 -15.46 -17.71
C GLY A 170 0.61 -14.18 -16.89
N HIS A 171 1.75 -13.83 -16.29
CA HIS A 171 1.88 -12.59 -15.52
C HIS A 171 1.82 -11.37 -16.44
N LEU A 172 1.06 -10.35 -16.06
CA LEU A 172 1.08 -9.05 -16.75
C LEU A 172 2.27 -8.20 -16.30
N ALA A 173 2.55 -8.16 -15.00
CA ALA A 173 3.80 -7.66 -14.44
C ALA A 173 4.72 -8.87 -14.17
N PRO A 174 5.74 -9.14 -15.01
CA PRO A 174 6.56 -10.35 -14.89
C PRO A 174 7.52 -10.28 -13.70
N ALA A 175 7.69 -11.39 -12.98
CA ALA A 175 8.68 -11.53 -11.91
C ALA A 175 10.12 -11.23 -12.38
N LEU A 176 10.48 -11.64 -13.60
CA LEU A 176 11.82 -11.40 -14.15
C LEU A 176 12.14 -9.91 -14.34
N HIS A 177 11.13 -9.04 -14.38
CA HIS A 177 11.31 -7.59 -14.54
C HIS A 177 11.43 -6.85 -13.20
N GLN A 178 11.36 -7.57 -12.07
CA GLN A 178 11.34 -6.98 -10.73
C GLN A 178 12.73 -6.99 -10.07
N PRO A 179 13.02 -6.01 -9.20
CA PRO A 179 14.38 -5.74 -8.70
C PRO A 179 14.87 -6.64 -7.58
N ASP A 180 13.96 -7.20 -6.79
CA ASP A 180 14.28 -7.95 -5.57
C ASP A 180 13.23 -9.04 -5.31
N GLN A 181 13.50 -9.89 -4.31
CA GLN A 181 12.64 -11.02 -3.96
C GLN A 181 11.22 -10.59 -3.61
N ALA A 182 11.05 -9.61 -2.71
CA ALA A 182 9.73 -9.14 -2.30
C ALA A 182 8.90 -8.58 -3.48
N SER A 183 9.55 -7.88 -4.41
CA SER A 183 8.91 -7.37 -5.62
C SER A 183 8.55 -8.50 -6.60
N LYS A 184 9.40 -9.53 -6.70
CA LYS A 184 9.09 -10.76 -7.47
C LYS A 184 7.88 -11.48 -6.86
N ASP A 185 7.86 -11.67 -5.55
CA ASP A 185 6.80 -12.38 -4.81
C ASP A 185 5.46 -11.68 -4.92
N ALA A 186 5.46 -10.35 -5.00
CA ALA A 186 4.26 -9.55 -5.20
C ALA A 186 3.61 -9.79 -6.57
N THR A 187 4.38 -10.21 -7.58
CA THR A 187 3.82 -10.51 -8.91
C THR A 187 2.98 -11.78 -8.94
N PHE A 188 3.11 -12.65 -7.93
CA PHE A 188 2.33 -13.88 -7.74
C PHE A 188 1.01 -13.60 -7.01
N THR A 189 0.21 -12.70 -7.57
CA THR A 189 -1.19 -12.45 -7.16
C THR A 189 -2.12 -12.86 -8.29
N LEU A 190 -3.26 -13.47 -7.97
CA LEU A 190 -4.27 -13.90 -8.95
C LEU A 190 -4.86 -12.72 -9.73
N THR A 191 -4.73 -11.50 -9.19
CA THR A 191 -5.12 -10.27 -9.88
C THR A 191 -4.09 -9.80 -10.92
N ASN A 192 -2.89 -10.39 -10.99
CA ASN A 192 -1.84 -10.04 -11.96
C ASN A 192 -1.65 -11.09 -13.07
N ILE A 193 -2.52 -12.10 -13.15
CA ILE A 193 -2.44 -13.17 -14.14
C ILE A 193 -3.64 -13.21 -15.05
N ALA A 194 -3.41 -13.58 -16.30
CA ALA A 194 -4.46 -13.98 -17.22
C ALA A 194 -4.08 -15.31 -17.87
N GLU A 195 -5.07 -16.14 -18.16
CA GLU A 195 -4.88 -17.39 -18.89
C GLU A 195 -4.27 -17.12 -20.27
N ARG A 196 -3.20 -17.85 -20.62
CA ARG A 196 -2.47 -17.58 -21.86
C ARG A 196 -3.16 -18.12 -23.12
N PHE A 197 -4.22 -18.94 -23.07
CA PHE A 197 -4.92 -19.43 -24.27
C PHE A 197 -6.41 -19.80 -24.04
N GLN A 198 -7.33 -18.83 -24.14
CA GLN A 198 -8.56 -18.89 -24.97
C GLN A 198 -9.38 -17.61 -24.80
N LEU A 199 -9.13 -16.62 -25.67
CA LEU A 199 -10.26 -15.85 -26.19
C LEU A 199 -11.07 -16.85 -27.02
N LYS A 200 -12.14 -17.42 -26.47
CA LYS A 200 -13.19 -17.99 -27.33
C LYS A 200 -13.57 -16.88 -28.32
N ALA A 201 -13.47 -17.18 -29.61
CA ALA A 201 -13.48 -16.23 -30.73
C ALA A 201 -14.76 -15.38 -30.90
N ASN A 202 -15.65 -15.28 -29.91
CA ASN A 202 -16.97 -14.65 -30.00
C ASN A 202 -17.30 -13.66 -28.87
N GLN A 203 -16.33 -13.16 -28.10
CA GLN A 203 -16.54 -11.99 -27.21
C GLN A 203 -15.66 -10.81 -27.64
N PRO A 204 -16.14 -9.55 -27.54
CA PRO A 204 -15.31 -8.38 -27.78
C PRO A 204 -14.09 -8.43 -26.85
N SER A 205 -12.94 -8.70 -27.46
CA SER A 205 -11.67 -8.95 -26.77
C SER A 205 -11.09 -7.65 -26.25
N THR A 206 -11.18 -7.39 -24.95
CA THR A 206 -10.17 -6.56 -24.29
C THR A 206 -9.02 -7.50 -23.91
N ARG A 207 -7.93 -7.50 -24.68
CA ARG A 207 -6.74 -8.27 -24.31
C ARG A 207 -6.09 -7.65 -23.06
N PRO A 208 -5.80 -8.46 -22.03
CA PRO A 208 -4.94 -8.02 -20.93
C PRO A 208 -3.66 -7.40 -21.51
N THR A 209 -3.33 -6.19 -21.08
CA THR A 209 -2.17 -5.44 -21.61
C THR A 209 -1.21 -5.08 -20.48
N SER A 210 0.09 -5.17 -20.71
CA SER A 210 1.09 -4.69 -19.76
C SER A 210 1.70 -3.38 -20.25
N CYS A 211 1.80 -2.39 -19.35
CA CYS A 211 2.51 -1.15 -19.59
C CYS A 211 3.79 -1.17 -18.78
N CYS A 212 4.91 -1.15 -19.48
CA CYS A 212 6.24 -1.23 -18.89
C CYS A 212 6.96 0.11 -19.05
N ARG A 213 7.54 0.63 -17.98
CA ARG A 213 8.35 1.86 -17.98
C ARG A 213 9.79 1.52 -17.59
N ASN A 214 10.79 2.08 -18.28
CA ASN A 214 12.19 1.82 -17.92
C ASN A 214 12.61 2.60 -16.67
N ARG A 215 13.45 1.99 -15.82
CA ARG A 215 14.02 2.67 -14.64
C ARG A 215 14.81 3.94 -14.99
N ALA A 216 15.46 3.96 -16.16
CA ALA A 216 16.31 5.07 -16.62
C ALA A 216 15.54 6.37 -16.91
N GLU A 217 14.22 6.34 -16.93
CA GLU A 217 13.34 7.49 -17.18
C GLU A 217 12.87 8.16 -15.87
N ARG A 218 13.61 8.01 -14.76
CA ARG A 218 13.31 8.62 -13.44
C ARG A 218 13.83 10.04 -13.33
#